data_AF-A0A7S3WY07-F1
#
_entry.id   AF-A0A7S3WY07-F1
#
_cell.length_a   1.000
_cell.length_b   1.000
_cell.length_c   1.000
_cell.angle_alpha   90.00
_cell.angle_beta   90.00
_cell.angle_gamma   90.00
#
_symmetry.space_group_name_H-M   'P 1'
#
loop_
_entity.id
_entity.type
_entity.pdbx_description
1 polymer ?
#
loop_
_entity_poly.entity_id
_entity_poly.type
_entity_poly.pdbx_seq_one_letter_code
_entity_poly.pdbx_strand_id
1 'polypeptide(L)'
;CRLGGWEENCKPDDASEPHWIDWASTEQILGAADYGAQPDLQMYPVGATAVVPIYNLPSLAASDELVLAPDVLSDIFRGVITHWDDPRIAATNTDLELAGKLPSMNIKVIVRADE
;
A
#
# COMPACT_ATOMS: atom_id res chain seq x y z
N CYS A 1 -8.60 6.86 -25.85
CA CYS A 1 -7.68 6.98 -27.01
C CYS A 1 -6.20 6.78 -26.65
N ARG A 2 -5.72 7.09 -25.44
CA ARG A 2 -4.28 7.09 -25.09
C ARG A 2 -3.66 5.73 -24.72
N LEU A 3 -4.35 4.63 -24.97
CA LEU A 3 -3.87 3.28 -24.68
C LEU A 3 -3.64 2.53 -25.99
N GLY A 4 -2.50 1.86 -26.13
CA GLY A 4 -2.25 0.89 -27.19
C GLY A 4 -2.05 1.45 -28.61
N GLY A 5 -1.62 2.70 -28.78
CA GLY A 5 -1.31 3.29 -30.09
C GLY A 5 -2.51 3.82 -30.88
N TRP A 6 -3.56 4.27 -30.18
CA TRP A 6 -4.80 4.80 -30.78
C TRP A 6 -4.86 6.32 -30.70
N GLU A 7 -3.72 7.01 -30.80
CA GLU A 7 -3.63 8.47 -30.62
C GLU A 7 -4.42 9.24 -31.68
N GLU A 8 -4.60 8.68 -32.88
CA GLU A 8 -5.43 9.26 -33.95
C GLU A 8 -6.92 9.40 -33.58
N ASN A 9 -7.38 8.67 -32.56
CA ASN A 9 -8.74 8.73 -32.06
C ASN A 9 -8.90 9.68 -30.86
N CYS A 10 -7.85 10.39 -30.46
CA CYS A 10 -7.96 11.40 -29.42
C CYS A 10 -8.63 12.66 -29.95
N LYS A 11 -9.62 13.15 -29.22
CA LYS A 11 -10.18 14.48 -29.43
C LYS A 11 -9.23 15.55 -28.87
N PRO A 12 -9.35 16.82 -29.29
CA PRO A 12 -8.48 17.89 -28.80
C PRO A 12 -8.53 18.10 -27.27
N ASP A 13 -9.68 17.89 -26.64
CA ASP A 13 -9.88 17.93 -25.19
C ASP A 13 -9.30 16.71 -24.47
N ASP A 14 -9.15 15.57 -25.16
CA ASP A 14 -8.39 14.42 -24.68
C ASP A 14 -6.88 14.71 -24.59
N ALA A 15 -6.37 15.87 -25.00
CA ALA A 15 -4.94 16.24 -25.00
C ALA A 15 -4.60 17.37 -24.00
N SER A 16 -5.59 18.04 -23.41
CA SER A 16 -5.41 19.15 -22.47
C SER A 16 -5.75 18.74 -21.04
N GLU A 17 -5.01 19.27 -20.06
CA GLU A 17 -5.36 19.09 -18.65
C GLU A 17 -6.54 19.98 -18.23
N PRO A 18 -7.42 19.50 -17.31
CA PRO A 18 -7.42 18.16 -16.74
C PRO A 18 -7.86 17.12 -17.79
N HIS A 19 -7.21 15.96 -17.79
CA HIS A 19 -7.56 14.89 -18.72
C HIS A 19 -8.95 14.37 -18.40
N TRP A 20 -9.82 14.36 -19.40
CA TRP A 20 -11.14 13.76 -19.32
C TRP A 20 -11.00 12.24 -19.47
N ILE A 21 -11.48 11.50 -18.47
CA ILE A 21 -11.54 10.05 -18.48
C ILE A 21 -12.96 9.62 -18.18
N ASP A 22 -13.45 8.62 -18.90
CA ASP A 22 -14.83 8.12 -18.75
C ASP A 22 -15.04 7.40 -17.40
N TRP A 23 -13.97 6.82 -16.85
CA TRP A 23 -13.97 6.14 -15.57
C TRP A 23 -12.60 6.24 -14.89
N ALA A 24 -12.61 6.22 -13.57
CA ALA A 24 -11.42 6.25 -12.73
C ALA A 24 -11.55 5.21 -11.61
N SER A 25 -10.40 4.77 -11.08
CA SER A 25 -10.34 3.88 -9.93
C SER A 25 -9.76 4.63 -8.74
N THR A 26 -10.42 4.52 -7.59
CA THR A 26 -9.95 5.08 -6.33
C THR A 26 -10.26 4.12 -5.18
N GLU A 27 -9.36 4.07 -4.21
CA GLU A 27 -9.55 3.38 -2.93
C GLU A 27 -10.08 4.33 -1.85
N GLN A 28 -10.11 5.65 -2.13
CA GLN A 28 -10.74 6.64 -1.27
C GLN A 28 -12.24 6.71 -1.56
N ILE A 29 -13.04 6.60 -0.50
CA ILE A 29 -14.50 6.70 -0.60
C ILE A 29 -14.88 8.16 -0.83
N LEU A 30 -15.65 8.42 -1.90
CA LEU A 30 -16.17 9.76 -2.21
C LEU A 30 -17.18 10.22 -1.16
N GLY A 31 -17.02 11.47 -0.71
CA GLY A 31 -17.91 12.14 0.24
C GLY A 31 -19.00 12.98 -0.44
N ALA A 32 -19.90 13.56 0.36
CA ALA A 32 -20.98 14.39 -0.14
C ALA A 32 -20.50 15.63 -0.93
N ALA A 33 -19.32 16.16 -0.60
CA ALA A 33 -18.72 17.28 -1.30
C ALA A 33 -18.34 16.91 -2.75
N ASP A 34 -17.80 15.70 -2.97
CA ASP A 34 -17.39 15.22 -4.30
C ASP A 34 -18.60 15.08 -5.22
N TYR A 35 -19.67 14.44 -4.73
CA TYR A 35 -20.94 14.32 -5.46
C TYR A 35 -21.66 15.66 -5.67
N GLY A 36 -21.49 16.61 -4.75
CA GLY A 36 -22.02 17.97 -4.91
C GLY A 36 -21.29 18.77 -5.99
N ALA A 37 -19.99 18.54 -6.15
CA ALA A 37 -19.17 19.16 -7.19
C ALA A 37 -19.40 18.53 -8.58
N GLN A 38 -19.70 17.23 -8.63
CA GLN A 38 -19.95 16.47 -9.86
C GLN A 38 -21.26 15.66 -9.73
N PRO A 39 -22.42 16.25 -10.07
CA PRO A 39 -23.73 15.62 -9.85
C PRO A 39 -23.99 14.34 -10.67
N ASP A 40 -23.22 14.09 -11.73
CA ASP A 40 -23.29 12.90 -12.57
C ASP A 40 -22.24 11.83 -12.22
N LEU A 41 -21.39 12.08 -11.22
CA LEU A 41 -20.40 11.14 -10.72
C LEU A 41 -21.06 10.04 -9.87
N GLN A 42 -20.69 8.79 -10.12
CA GLN A 42 -21.14 7.65 -9.31
C GLN A 42 -19.99 6.66 -9.07
N MET A 43 -19.73 6.35 -7.80
CA MET A 43 -18.79 5.29 -7.42
C MET A 43 -19.49 3.93 -7.43
N TYR A 44 -18.84 2.92 -8.01
CA TYR A 44 -19.28 1.53 -7.98
C TYR A 44 -18.18 0.65 -7.38
N PRO A 45 -18.50 -0.28 -6.47
CA PRO A 45 -17.50 -1.23 -5.96
C PRO A 45 -17.13 -2.22 -7.05
N VAL A 46 -15.86 -2.21 -7.46
CA VAL A 46 -15.33 -3.11 -8.52
C VAL A 46 -14.56 -4.29 -7.93
N GLY A 47 -13.93 -4.14 -6.77
CA GLY A 47 -13.15 -5.19 -6.14
C GLY A 47 -12.83 -4.91 -4.68
N ALA A 48 -12.31 -5.93 -3.99
CA ALA A 48 -11.78 -5.84 -2.64
C ALA A 48 -10.34 -6.37 -2.64
N THR A 49 -9.42 -5.58 -2.10
CA THR A 49 -7.99 -5.89 -2.00
C THR A 49 -7.55 -5.81 -0.54
N ALA A 50 -6.50 -6.55 -0.18
CA ALA A 50 -5.88 -6.47 1.13
C ALA A 50 -4.59 -5.64 1.04
N VAL A 51 -4.39 -4.74 1.99
CA VAL A 51 -3.11 -4.07 2.20
C VAL A 51 -2.28 -4.91 3.16
N VAL A 52 -1.07 -5.28 2.75
CA VAL A 52 -0.16 -6.10 3.55
C VAL A 52 1.20 -5.39 3.70
N PRO A 53 1.84 -5.45 4.88
CA PRO A 53 3.21 -4.99 5.01
C PRO A 53 4.13 -5.92 4.22
N ILE A 54 5.11 -5.34 3.52
CA ILE A 54 6.17 -6.06 2.83
C ILE A 54 7.49 -5.72 3.51
N TYR A 55 8.36 -6.71 3.68
CA TYR A 55 9.66 -6.56 4.32
C TYR A 55 10.77 -7.13 3.43
N ASN A 56 12.00 -6.67 3.67
CA ASN A 56 13.20 -7.20 3.04
C ASN A 56 14.18 -7.68 4.12
N LEU A 57 14.16 -8.98 4.38
CA LEU A 57 14.99 -9.67 5.37
C LEU A 57 15.68 -10.86 4.71
N PRO A 58 16.93 -10.70 4.22
CA PRO A 58 17.66 -11.78 3.54
C PRO A 58 17.90 -13.03 4.40
N SER A 59 17.78 -12.92 5.73
CA SER A 59 17.88 -14.03 6.66
C SER A 59 16.62 -14.91 6.72
N LEU A 60 15.49 -14.45 6.16
CA LEU A 60 14.25 -15.20 6.08
C LEU A 60 14.10 -15.83 4.68
N ALA A 61 13.73 -17.10 4.65
CA ALA A 61 13.33 -17.79 3.44
C ALA A 61 11.90 -17.38 3.02
N ALA A 62 11.54 -17.63 1.76
CA ALA A 62 10.17 -17.36 1.28
C ALA A 62 9.09 -18.19 2.00
N SER A 63 9.48 -19.30 2.63
CA SER A 63 8.61 -20.14 3.46
C SER A 63 8.52 -19.67 4.92
N ASP A 64 9.34 -18.71 5.33
CA ASP A 64 9.32 -18.18 6.69
C ASP A 64 8.18 -17.14 6.80
N GLU A 65 7.24 -17.39 7.71
CA GLU A 65 6.10 -16.51 7.96
C GLU A 65 6.42 -15.57 9.13
N LEU A 66 6.69 -14.29 8.84
CA LEU A 66 6.87 -13.27 9.86
C LEU A 66 5.50 -12.71 10.29
N VAL A 67 5.15 -12.90 11.55
CA VAL A 67 3.94 -12.35 12.16
C VAL A 67 4.27 -11.02 12.84
N LEU A 68 3.64 -9.94 12.40
CA LEU A 68 3.69 -8.64 13.06
C LEU A 68 2.34 -8.34 13.72
N ALA A 69 2.30 -8.30 15.05
CA ALA A 69 1.10 -7.88 15.75
C ALA A 69 0.73 -6.43 15.40
N PRO A 70 -0.57 -6.05 15.42
CA PRO A 70 -1.01 -4.71 15.00
C PRO A 70 -0.34 -3.56 15.74
N ASP A 71 -0.11 -3.70 17.04
CA ASP A 71 0.56 -2.71 17.89
C ASP A 71 2.06 -2.62 17.56
N VAL A 72 2.72 -3.76 17.34
CA VAL A 72 4.11 -3.82 16.89
C VAL A 72 4.29 -3.15 15.53
N LEU A 73 3.40 -3.45 14.57
CA LEU A 73 3.42 -2.82 13.25
C LEU A 73 3.22 -1.30 13.37
N SER A 74 2.26 -0.85 14.18
CA SER A 74 2.05 0.59 14.43
C SER A 74 3.30 1.25 15.01
N ASP A 75 3.94 0.62 16.00
CA ASP A 75 5.14 1.14 16.65
C ASP A 75 6.37 1.15 15.73
N ILE A 76 6.44 0.23 14.75
CA ILE A 76 7.42 0.28 13.66
C ILE A 76 7.22 1.55 12.82
N PHE A 77 6.00 1.80 12.33
CA PHE A 77 5.71 2.99 11.51
C PHE A 77 5.88 4.31 12.27
N ARG A 78 5.75 4.28 13.60
CA ARG A 78 6.00 5.43 14.49
C ARG A 78 7.48 5.61 14.87
N GLY A 79 8.36 4.68 14.49
CA GLY A 79 9.78 4.71 14.84
C GLY A 79 10.07 4.41 16.32
N VAL A 80 9.13 3.79 17.03
CA VAL A 80 9.33 3.30 18.41
C VAL A 80 10.12 1.98 18.39
N ILE A 81 9.71 1.05 17.53
CA ILE A 81 10.46 -0.16 17.23
C ILE A 81 11.32 0.12 16.00
N THR A 82 12.64 0.04 16.17
CA THR A 82 13.61 0.48 15.14
C THR A 82 14.51 -0.64 14.64
N HIS A 83 14.43 -1.84 15.21
CA HIS A 83 15.25 -2.98 14.84
C HIS A 83 14.40 -4.25 14.69
N TRP A 84 14.81 -5.15 13.81
CA TRP A 84 14.08 -6.38 13.50
C TRP A 84 14.18 -7.47 14.56
N ASP A 85 15.21 -7.42 15.41
CA ASP A 85 15.40 -8.32 16.56
C ASP A 85 14.74 -7.79 17.85
N ASP A 86 13.82 -6.82 17.74
CA ASP A 86 13.07 -6.32 18.87
C ASP A 86 12.33 -7.48 19.59
N PRO A 87 12.43 -7.59 20.93
CA PRO A 87 11.80 -8.67 21.68
C PRO A 87 10.29 -8.80 21.45
N ARG A 88 9.59 -7.71 21.11
CA ARG A 88 8.16 -7.73 20.80
C ARG A 88 7.87 -8.37 19.44
N ILE A 89 8.78 -8.24 18.47
CA ILE A 89 8.70 -8.98 17.20
C ILE A 89 8.99 -10.46 17.47
N ALA A 90 10.02 -10.78 18.25
CA ALA A 90 10.35 -12.17 18.58
C ALA A 90 9.22 -12.87 19.37
N ALA A 91 8.51 -12.16 20.25
CA ALA A 91 7.44 -12.71 21.09
C ALA A 91 6.24 -13.23 20.29
N THR A 92 5.99 -12.73 19.08
CA THR A 92 4.92 -13.22 18.19
C THR A 92 5.42 -14.23 17.16
N ASN A 93 6.72 -14.53 17.17
CA ASN A 93 7.41 -15.38 16.21
C ASN A 93 8.23 -16.45 16.95
N THR A 94 7.57 -17.17 17.86
CA THR A 94 8.22 -18.06 18.84
C THR A 94 8.72 -19.38 18.27
N ASP A 95 8.37 -19.72 17.03
CA ASP A 95 8.92 -20.92 16.39
C ASP A 95 10.44 -20.76 16.29
N LEU A 96 11.14 -21.73 16.89
CA LEU A 96 12.58 -21.67 17.19
C LEU A 96 13.46 -21.37 15.97
N GLU A 97 12.96 -21.67 14.77
CA GLU A 97 13.66 -21.37 13.52
C GLU A 97 13.58 -19.90 13.12
N LEU A 98 12.53 -19.15 13.50
CA LEU A 98 12.32 -17.78 13.05
C LEU A 98 12.96 -16.76 13.99
N ALA A 99 12.86 -16.97 15.31
CA ALA A 99 13.46 -16.09 16.31
C ALA A 99 15.00 -15.97 16.14
N GLY A 100 15.68 -17.06 15.77
CA GLY A 100 17.12 -17.06 15.50
C GLY A 100 17.52 -16.44 14.15
N LYS A 101 16.55 -16.19 13.26
CA LYS A 101 16.77 -15.59 11.95
C LYS A 101 16.52 -14.08 11.93
N LEU A 102 15.90 -13.52 12.97
CA LEU A 102 15.68 -12.07 13.08
C LEU A 102 17.03 -11.35 13.23
N PRO A 103 17.43 -10.51 12.26
CA PRO A 103 18.72 -9.87 12.29
C PRO A 103 18.71 -8.61 13.17
N SER A 104 19.84 -8.31 13.82
CA SER A 104 20.13 -7.01 14.45
C SER A 104 20.34 -5.94 13.35
N MET A 105 19.26 -5.61 12.65
CA MET A 105 19.24 -4.68 11.51
C MET A 105 18.20 -3.60 11.74
N ASN A 106 18.59 -2.35 11.47
CA ASN A 106 17.68 -1.20 11.51
C ASN A 106 16.50 -1.40 10.54
N ILE A 107 15.30 -1.07 11.00
CA ILE A 107 14.09 -0.99 10.19
C ILE A 107 14.11 0.34 9.43
N LYS A 108 13.95 0.27 8.11
CA LYS A 108 13.71 1.44 7.26
C LYS A 108 12.25 1.41 6.80
N VAL A 109 11.45 2.31 7.34
CA VAL A 109 10.04 2.44 6.98
C VAL A 109 9.94 3.10 5.61
N ILE A 110 9.18 2.47 4.70
CA ILE A 110 8.83 3.02 3.39
C ILE A 110 7.33 3.27 3.38
N VAL A 111 6.95 4.48 3.01
CA VAL A 111 5.55 4.90 2.83
C VAL A 111 5.36 5.45 1.43
N ARG A 112 4.11 5.52 0.98
CA ARG A 112 3.73 6.24 -0.23
C ARG A 112 4.19 7.69 -0.11
N ALA A 113 4.71 8.25 -1.21
CA ALA A 113 5.14 9.64 -1.27
C ALA A 113 4.06 10.54 -1.89
N ASP A 114 3.15 9.95 -2.65
CA ASP A 114 1.98 10.57 -3.22
C ASP A 114 0.88 10.72 -2.17
N GLU A 115 0.68 11.96 -1.70
CA GLU A 115 -0.55 12.47 -1.11
C GLU A 115 -0.74 13.95 -1.50
#